data_AF-A0A939W7L8-F1
#
_entry.id   AF-A0A939W7L8-F1
#
_cell.length_a   1.000
_cell.length_b   1.000
_cell.length_c   1.000
_cell.angle_alpha   90.00
_cell.angle_beta   90.00
_cell.angle_gamma   90.00
#
_symmetry.space_group_name_H-M   'P 1'
#
loop_
_entity.id
_entity.type
_entity.pdbx_description
1 polymer ?
#
loop_
_entity_poly.entity_id
_entity_poly.type
_entity_poly.pdbx_seq_one_letter_code
_entity_poly.pdbx_strand_id
1 'polypeptide(L)'
;MKTVSLSQELKSNAYPGRGIVLGRSADGRYAVTAYFIMGRSVNSRNRIFVEDGNGIRTQAFDPSKLSDPSLIIYAPVRVLGNKTIVTNGDQTDTIYEMMDKQCTFEQALRTREFEPDAPNYTPRISGIMHVENGTYNYALSILKSNNGDPSSCNRFTFAYTNPKAGEGRFIHTYMGDGNPLPSFEGEPTQVDIVGDIDAFTDTVWNSLNEDNKVSLFVRYIDIETGAFESRIVNKNQ
;
A
#
# COMPACT_ATOMS: atom_id res chain seq x y z
N MET A 1 -11.29 4.69 -17.98
CA MET A 1 -10.17 5.56 -17.56
C MET A 1 -9.03 5.42 -18.53
N LYS A 2 -8.20 6.45 -18.69
CA LYS A 2 -6.95 6.36 -19.47
C LYS A 2 -5.84 5.91 -18.51
N THR A 3 -5.02 4.94 -18.91
CA THR A 3 -3.79 4.60 -18.18
C THR A 3 -2.88 5.82 -18.15
N VAL A 4 -2.46 6.24 -16.95
CA VAL A 4 -1.50 7.34 -16.75
C VAL A 4 -0.14 6.79 -16.34
N SER A 5 0.90 7.61 -16.47
CA SER A 5 2.22 7.22 -15.97
C SER A 5 2.25 7.31 -14.44
N LEU A 6 2.63 6.23 -13.75
CA LEU A 6 2.79 6.21 -12.29
C LEU A 6 3.79 7.29 -11.84
N SER A 7 4.88 7.46 -12.59
CA SER A 7 5.88 8.48 -12.29
C SER A 7 5.31 9.89 -12.36
N GLN A 8 4.49 10.19 -13.37
CA GLN A 8 3.84 11.50 -13.50
C GLN A 8 2.82 11.74 -12.39
N GLU A 9 2.04 10.72 -12.04
CA GLU A 9 1.04 10.78 -10.96
C GLU A 9 1.69 11.01 -9.59
N LEU A 10 2.80 10.32 -9.30
CA LEU A 10 3.53 10.53 -8.05
C LEU A 10 4.21 11.90 -7.98
N LYS A 11 4.76 12.39 -9.11
CA LYS A 11 5.41 13.70 -9.18
C LYS A 11 4.44 14.87 -9.10
N SER A 12 3.17 14.67 -9.52
CA SER A 12 2.15 15.72 -9.46
C SER A 12 1.55 15.88 -8.05
N ASN A 13 1.73 14.90 -7.17
CA ASN A 13 1.27 14.94 -5.78
C ASN A 13 2.45 14.96 -4.80
N ALA A 14 2.72 16.12 -4.20
CA ALA A 14 3.83 16.28 -3.25
C ALA A 14 3.68 15.44 -1.96
N TYR A 15 2.45 15.02 -1.62
CA TYR A 15 2.19 14.25 -0.42
C TYR A 15 0.94 13.34 -0.52
N PRO A 16 1.02 12.21 -1.24
CA PRO A 16 -0.02 11.17 -1.23
C PRO A 16 -0.12 10.43 0.12
N GLY A 17 0.88 10.58 1.01
CA GLY A 17 0.99 9.87 2.28
C GLY A 17 1.51 8.45 2.08
N ARG A 18 0.65 7.44 2.29
CA ARG A 18 0.97 6.04 1.99
C ARG A 18 0.31 5.65 0.69
N GLY A 19 0.99 4.82 -0.11
CA GLY A 19 0.47 4.38 -1.40
C GLY A 19 0.67 2.88 -1.62
N ILE A 20 -0.31 2.25 -2.27
CA ILE A 20 -0.29 0.87 -2.71
C ILE A 20 -0.52 0.85 -4.22
N VAL A 21 0.33 0.12 -4.94
CA VAL A 21 0.14 -0.23 -6.35
C VAL A 21 0.03 -1.74 -6.44
N LEU A 22 -1.08 -2.25 -7.00
CA LEU A 22 -1.23 -3.66 -7.38
C LEU A 22 -1.45 -3.75 -8.88
N GLY A 23 -0.71 -4.62 -9.56
CA GLY A 23 -0.78 -4.71 -11.01
C GLY A 23 -0.15 -5.98 -11.56
N ARG A 24 0.00 -6.03 -12.88
CA ARG A 24 0.66 -7.13 -13.60
C ARG A 24 1.80 -6.57 -14.46
N SER A 25 2.94 -7.25 -14.48
CA SER A 25 4.09 -6.85 -15.30
C SER A 25 3.73 -6.80 -16.79
N ALA A 26 4.51 -6.04 -17.56
CA ALA A 26 4.28 -5.85 -19.01
C ALA A 26 4.38 -7.14 -19.83
N ASP A 27 5.25 -8.07 -19.41
CA ASP A 27 5.36 -9.41 -20.00
C ASP A 27 4.25 -10.38 -19.55
N GLY A 28 3.39 -9.93 -18.62
CA GLY A 28 2.30 -10.73 -18.07
C GLY A 28 2.75 -11.84 -17.10
N ARG A 29 4.04 -11.96 -16.79
CA ARG A 29 4.57 -13.07 -15.98
C ARG A 29 4.39 -12.87 -14.48
N TYR A 30 4.42 -11.62 -14.01
CA TYR A 30 4.47 -11.30 -12.58
C TYR A 30 3.23 -10.54 -12.10
N ALA A 31 2.76 -10.92 -10.91
CA ALA A 31 1.93 -10.06 -10.07
C ALA A 31 2.85 -9.06 -9.36
N VAL A 32 2.56 -7.76 -9.52
CA VAL A 32 3.42 -6.67 -9.07
C VAL A 32 2.75 -5.92 -7.92
N THR A 33 3.53 -5.69 -6.87
CA THR A 33 3.16 -4.87 -5.71
C THR A 33 4.21 -3.78 -5.51
N ALA A 34 3.76 -2.55 -5.24
CA ALA A 34 4.57 -1.55 -4.56
C ALA A 34 3.81 -0.96 -3.37
N TYR A 35 4.51 -0.77 -2.26
CA TYR A 35 4.01 -0.09 -1.08
C TYR A 35 5.05 0.93 -0.61
N PHE A 36 4.63 2.18 -0.42
CA PHE A 36 5.52 3.22 0.07
C PHE A 36 4.90 4.01 1.21
N ILE A 37 5.79 4.59 2.02
CA ILE A 37 5.47 5.54 3.07
C ILE A 37 6.14 6.87 2.76
N MET A 38 5.34 7.93 2.85
CA MET A 38 5.81 9.30 2.98
C MET A 38 5.40 9.88 4.34
N GLY A 39 6.21 10.79 4.88
CA GLY A 39 6.00 11.39 6.19
C GLY A 39 6.41 12.86 6.26
N ARG A 40 5.61 13.67 6.97
CA ARG A 40 5.89 15.10 7.26
C ARG A 40 6.52 15.33 8.64
N SER A 41 6.10 14.56 9.65
CA SER A 41 6.58 14.72 11.03
C SER A 41 7.85 13.92 11.27
N VAL A 42 8.61 14.31 12.31
CA VAL A 42 9.77 13.56 12.78
C VAL A 42 9.38 12.10 13.07
N ASN A 43 8.27 11.88 13.79
CA ASN A 43 7.78 10.54 14.11
C ASN A 43 7.43 9.72 12.84
N SER A 44 6.77 10.36 11.86
CA SER A 44 6.37 9.70 10.61
C SER A 44 7.55 9.37 9.69
N ARG A 45 8.61 10.19 9.73
CA ARG A 45 9.87 10.00 8.99
C ARG A 45 10.82 9.02 9.66
N ASN A 46 10.64 8.77 10.96
CA ASN A 46 11.48 7.89 11.76
C ASN A 46 11.11 6.40 11.57
N ARG A 47 10.89 5.96 10.33
CA ARG A 47 10.48 4.60 10.01
C ARG A 47 11.38 3.99 8.95
N ILE A 48 11.61 2.69 9.08
CA ILE A 48 12.24 1.84 8.07
C ILE A 48 11.40 0.58 7.88
N PHE A 49 11.46 -0.01 6.70
CA PHE A 49 11.02 -1.38 6.47
C PHE A 49 12.16 -2.35 6.75
N VAL A 50 11.82 -3.44 7.41
CA VAL A 50 12.67 -4.62 7.57
C VAL A 50 11.90 -5.85 7.13
N GLU A 51 12.63 -6.89 6.74
CA GLU A 51 12.04 -8.19 6.43
C GLU A 51 11.43 -8.82 7.69
N ASP A 52 10.26 -9.44 7.52
CA ASP A 52 9.55 -10.18 8.58
C ASP A 52 8.92 -11.43 7.97
N GLY A 53 9.67 -12.54 7.98
CA GLY A 53 9.31 -13.77 7.27
C GLY A 53 9.18 -13.53 5.77
N ASN A 54 8.02 -13.91 5.20
CA ASN A 54 7.70 -13.63 3.79
C ASN A 54 7.15 -12.22 3.57
N GLY A 55 7.06 -11.38 4.60
CA GLY A 55 6.50 -10.04 4.56
C GLY A 55 7.52 -8.98 4.95
N ILE A 56 7.01 -7.82 5.38
CA ILE A 56 7.81 -6.75 5.96
C ILE A 56 7.14 -6.20 7.21
N ARG A 57 7.94 -5.58 8.07
CA ARG A 57 7.49 -4.82 9.23
C ARG A 57 8.07 -3.42 9.22
N THR A 58 7.33 -2.45 9.74
CA THR A 58 7.90 -1.14 10.06
C THR A 58 8.65 -1.22 11.39
N GLN A 59 9.80 -0.54 11.46
CA GLN A 59 10.55 -0.32 12.69
C GLN A 59 10.91 1.16 12.81
N ALA A 60 11.11 1.62 14.05
CA ALA A 60 11.65 2.95 14.27
C ALA A 60 13.14 2.97 13.88
N PHE A 61 13.55 3.95 13.08
CA PHE A 61 14.97 4.12 12.75
C PHE A 61 15.78 4.50 14.01
N ASP A 62 15.29 5.49 14.75
CA ASP A 62 15.82 5.91 16.04
C ASP A 62 14.75 5.73 17.12
N PRO A 63 14.85 4.68 17.97
CA PRO A 63 13.85 4.41 19.01
C PRO A 63 13.62 5.59 19.96
N SER A 64 14.61 6.48 20.15
CA SER A 64 14.48 7.65 21.04
C SER A 64 13.52 8.73 20.52
N LYS A 65 13.24 8.73 19.22
CA LYS A 65 12.34 9.67 18.55
C LYS A 65 10.91 9.14 18.40
N LEU A 66 10.63 7.93 18.89
CA LEU A 66 9.32 7.29 18.80
C LEU A 66 8.40 7.81 19.90
N SER A 67 7.36 8.55 19.54
CA SER A 67 6.39 9.08 20.51
C SER A 67 5.19 8.15 20.71
N ASP A 68 4.55 7.73 19.61
CA ASP A 68 3.43 6.81 19.60
C ASP A 68 3.72 5.68 18.62
N PRO A 69 3.91 4.44 19.10
CA PRO A 69 4.22 3.30 18.26
C PRO A 69 3.00 2.75 17.52
N SER A 70 1.77 3.03 17.95
CA SER A 70 0.57 2.30 17.53
C SER A 70 0.25 2.43 16.04
N LEU A 71 0.48 3.62 15.45
CA LEU A 71 0.30 3.90 14.02
C LEU A 71 1.61 3.81 13.22
N ILE A 72 2.71 3.47 13.91
CA ILE A 72 4.06 3.49 13.35
C ILE A 72 4.62 2.09 13.16
N ILE A 73 4.39 1.18 14.10
CA ILE A 73 4.90 -0.20 14.10
C ILE A 73 3.76 -1.17 13.79
N TYR A 74 3.75 -1.69 12.57
CA TYR A 74 2.82 -2.69 12.06
C TYR A 74 3.53 -3.53 10.99
N ALA A 75 2.88 -4.59 10.51
CA ALA A 75 3.36 -5.35 9.36
C ALA A 75 2.67 -4.85 8.09
N PRO A 76 3.31 -4.04 7.22
CA PRO A 76 2.65 -3.60 5.99
C PRO A 76 2.33 -4.76 5.06
N VAL A 77 3.14 -5.82 5.05
CA VAL A 77 2.97 -6.97 4.16
C VAL A 77 2.96 -8.25 4.97
N ARG A 78 1.94 -9.10 4.77
CA ARG A 78 1.88 -10.47 5.27
C ARG A 78 1.42 -11.43 4.18
N VAL A 79 1.86 -12.68 4.27
CA VAL A 79 1.52 -13.73 3.30
C VAL A 79 0.78 -14.87 4.00
N LEU A 80 -0.44 -15.15 3.54
CA LEU A 80 -1.27 -16.28 4.00
C LEU A 80 -1.46 -17.26 2.85
N GLY A 81 -0.64 -18.31 2.81
CA GLY A 81 -0.61 -19.27 1.72
C GLY A 81 -0.34 -18.58 0.38
N ASN A 82 -1.33 -18.56 -0.50
CA ASN A 82 -1.28 -17.97 -1.83
C ASN A 82 -1.79 -16.51 -1.90
N LYS A 83 -2.00 -15.88 -0.74
CA LYS A 83 -2.51 -14.51 -0.61
C LYS A 83 -1.43 -13.60 -0.04
N THR A 84 -1.14 -12.50 -0.74
CA THR A 84 -0.27 -11.43 -0.23
C THR A 84 -1.14 -10.24 0.16
N ILE A 85 -1.13 -9.88 1.43
CA ILE A 85 -1.87 -8.76 2.01
C ILE A 85 -0.92 -7.59 2.15
N VAL A 86 -1.34 -6.41 1.70
CA VAL A 86 -0.56 -5.16 1.77
C VAL A 86 -1.44 -4.05 2.34
N THR A 87 -1.06 -3.41 3.44
CA THR A 87 -1.86 -2.33 4.03
C THR A 87 -0.99 -1.23 4.64
N ASN A 88 -1.59 -0.07 4.93
CA ASN A 88 -0.91 1.05 5.59
C ASN A 88 -1.00 1.08 7.12
N GLY A 89 -1.43 -0.01 7.77
CA GLY A 89 -1.56 -0.06 9.22
C GLY A 89 -1.72 -1.48 9.78
N ASP A 90 -2.11 -1.56 11.05
CA ASP A 90 -2.32 -2.82 11.78
C ASP A 90 -3.50 -3.66 11.25
N GLN A 91 -4.34 -3.13 10.37
CA GLN A 91 -5.40 -3.90 9.73
C GLN A 91 -4.86 -5.06 8.87
N THR A 92 -3.56 -5.07 8.53
CA THR A 92 -2.92 -6.25 7.93
C THR A 92 -3.13 -7.49 8.79
N ASP A 93 -2.94 -7.37 10.11
CA ASP A 93 -3.08 -8.50 11.05
C ASP A 93 -4.55 -8.89 11.19
N THR A 94 -5.47 -7.91 11.24
CA THR A 94 -6.91 -8.18 11.23
C THR A 94 -7.34 -8.97 9.99
N ILE A 95 -6.89 -8.58 8.80
CA ILE A 95 -7.17 -9.30 7.55
C ILE A 95 -6.59 -10.71 7.62
N TYR A 96 -5.32 -10.84 8.02
CA TYR A 96 -4.65 -12.14 8.11
C TYR A 96 -5.40 -13.12 9.03
N GLU A 97 -5.69 -12.71 10.27
CA GLU A 97 -6.34 -13.56 11.28
C GLU A 97 -7.78 -13.91 10.92
N MET A 98 -8.53 -12.97 10.34
CA MET A 98 -9.92 -13.22 9.94
C MET A 98 -9.98 -14.12 8.70
N MET A 99 -9.05 -13.97 7.76
CA MET A 99 -8.98 -14.86 6.59
C MET A 99 -8.53 -16.27 6.96
N ASP A 100 -7.64 -16.43 7.95
CA ASP A 100 -7.31 -17.74 8.52
C ASP A 100 -8.56 -18.43 9.08
N LYS A 101 -9.47 -17.64 9.68
CA LYS A 101 -10.82 -18.04 10.12
C LYS A 101 -11.87 -18.05 9.00
N GLN A 102 -11.46 -18.12 7.74
CA GLN A 102 -12.31 -18.23 6.55
C GLN A 102 -13.24 -17.02 6.27
N CYS A 103 -12.98 -15.85 6.86
CA CYS A 103 -13.67 -14.62 6.46
C CYS A 103 -13.10 -14.05 5.15
N THR A 104 -13.92 -13.30 4.41
CA THR A 104 -13.46 -12.56 3.23
C THR A 104 -12.67 -11.30 3.62
N PHE A 105 -11.95 -10.74 2.66
CA PHE A 105 -11.23 -9.47 2.79
C PHE A 105 -12.15 -8.33 3.26
N GLU A 106 -13.36 -8.25 2.70
CA GLU A 106 -14.37 -7.25 3.05
C GLU A 106 -14.97 -7.49 4.43
N GLN A 107 -15.22 -8.75 4.81
CA GLN A 107 -15.69 -9.08 6.15
C GLN A 107 -14.68 -8.67 7.21
N ALA A 108 -13.38 -8.89 6.96
CA ALA A 108 -12.32 -8.45 7.85
C ALA A 108 -12.32 -6.92 8.01
N LEU A 109 -12.36 -6.18 6.89
CA LEU A 109 -12.31 -4.72 6.90
C LEU A 109 -13.57 -4.04 7.45
N ARG A 110 -14.72 -4.72 7.49
CA ARG A 110 -15.93 -4.22 8.18
C ARG A 110 -15.75 -4.06 9.68
N THR A 111 -14.76 -4.73 10.28
CA THR A 111 -14.43 -4.59 11.72
C THR A 111 -13.53 -3.39 12.02
N ARG A 112 -13.07 -2.68 10.99
CA ARG A 112 -12.15 -1.55 11.09
C ARG A 112 -12.80 -0.26 10.57
N GLU A 113 -12.17 0.84 10.93
CA GLU A 113 -12.48 2.20 10.44
C GLU A 113 -11.18 2.89 10.03
N PHE A 114 -11.23 4.16 9.64
CA PHE A 114 -10.04 5.00 9.45
C PHE A 114 -9.16 5.09 10.72
N GLU A 115 -7.98 5.67 10.63
CA GLU A 115 -7.09 5.85 11.79
C GLU A 115 -7.66 6.91 12.77
N PRO A 116 -7.60 6.68 14.08
CA PRO A 116 -8.13 7.62 15.09
C PRO A 116 -7.15 8.78 15.36
N ASP A 117 -6.63 9.43 14.32
CA ASP A 117 -5.55 10.44 14.36
C ASP A 117 -6.06 11.86 14.06
N ALA A 118 -7.11 12.28 14.78
CA ALA A 118 -7.71 13.60 14.63
C ALA A 118 -6.63 14.71 14.58
N PRO A 119 -6.77 15.72 13.68
CA PRO A 119 -7.93 15.96 12.81
C PRO A 119 -7.83 15.29 11.43
N ASN A 120 -6.84 14.43 11.17
CA ASN A 120 -6.62 13.88 9.83
C ASN A 120 -7.58 12.73 9.49
N TYR A 121 -7.93 11.90 10.47
CA TYR A 121 -8.78 10.72 10.28
C TYR A 121 -8.32 9.88 9.10
N THR A 122 -7.05 9.55 9.13
CA THR A 122 -6.30 9.08 7.99
C THR A 122 -6.91 7.81 7.43
N PRO A 123 -7.12 7.74 6.09
CA PRO A 123 -7.68 6.54 5.51
C PRO A 123 -6.82 5.30 5.72
N ARG A 124 -7.48 4.17 5.96
CA ARG A 124 -6.85 2.85 5.89
C ARG A 124 -6.99 2.31 4.48
N ILE A 125 -5.87 2.26 3.75
CA ILE A 125 -5.79 1.61 2.44
C ILE A 125 -5.28 0.18 2.61
N SER A 126 -5.90 -0.74 1.88
CA SER A 126 -5.58 -2.16 1.94
C SER A 126 -5.61 -2.75 0.55
N GLY A 127 -4.79 -3.76 0.32
CA GLY A 127 -4.71 -4.51 -0.91
C GLY A 127 -4.51 -5.99 -0.60
N ILE A 128 -5.06 -6.85 -1.45
CA ILE A 128 -4.83 -8.29 -1.38
C ILE A 128 -4.63 -8.83 -2.79
N MET A 129 -3.53 -9.55 -2.99
CA MET A 129 -3.24 -10.29 -4.21
C MET A 129 -3.48 -11.77 -3.97
N HIS A 130 -4.12 -12.45 -4.92
CA HIS A 130 -4.30 -13.90 -4.92
C HIS A 130 -3.65 -14.48 -6.17
N VAL A 131 -2.61 -15.30 -5.98
CA VAL A 131 -1.85 -15.95 -7.06
C VAL A 131 -1.95 -17.45 -6.89
N GLU A 132 -2.67 -18.14 -7.78
CA GLU A 132 -2.92 -19.57 -7.66
C GLU A 132 -3.07 -20.22 -9.03
N ASN A 133 -2.39 -21.35 -9.25
CA ASN A 133 -2.52 -22.17 -10.46
C ASN A 133 -2.39 -21.37 -11.78
N GLY A 134 -1.40 -20.47 -11.87
CA GLY A 134 -1.21 -19.62 -13.05
C GLY A 134 -2.24 -18.50 -13.21
N THR A 135 -3.11 -18.30 -12.22
CA THR A 135 -4.12 -17.23 -12.22
C THR A 135 -3.76 -16.14 -11.21
N TYR A 136 -4.18 -14.92 -11.51
CA TYR A 136 -3.95 -13.76 -10.67
C TYR A 136 -5.17 -12.85 -10.65
N ASN A 137 -5.54 -12.42 -9.45
CA ASN A 137 -6.51 -11.37 -9.20
C ASN A 137 -6.10 -10.58 -7.95
N TYR A 138 -6.64 -9.38 -7.82
CA TYR A 138 -6.43 -8.58 -6.61
C TYR A 138 -7.64 -7.72 -6.28
N ALA A 139 -7.70 -7.28 -5.03
CA ALA A 139 -8.64 -6.27 -4.58
C ALA A 139 -7.91 -5.15 -3.84
N LEU A 140 -8.47 -3.94 -3.92
CA LEU A 140 -8.08 -2.78 -3.14
C LEU A 140 -9.26 -2.32 -2.29
N SER A 141 -8.99 -1.74 -1.13
CA SER A 141 -10.00 -1.16 -0.26
C SER A 141 -9.50 0.11 0.42
N ILE A 142 -10.43 1.01 0.71
CA ILE A 142 -10.20 2.20 1.52
C ILE A 142 -11.34 2.37 2.54
N LEU A 143 -10.95 2.59 3.79
CA LEU A 143 -11.83 3.02 4.87
C LEU A 143 -11.48 4.47 5.20
N LYS A 144 -12.42 5.40 5.02
CA LYS A 144 -12.18 6.84 5.23
C LYS A 144 -13.33 7.52 5.93
N SER A 145 -13.04 8.58 6.68
CA SER A 145 -14.08 9.42 7.28
C SER A 145 -14.92 10.09 6.19
N ASN A 146 -16.18 10.37 6.49
CA ASN A 146 -17.03 11.15 5.59
C ASN A 146 -16.69 12.63 5.73
N ASN A 147 -15.80 13.13 4.86
CA ASN A 147 -15.38 14.55 4.85
C ASN A 147 -14.86 15.05 6.20
N GLY A 148 -14.11 14.21 6.92
CA GLY A 148 -13.54 14.56 8.23
C GLY A 148 -14.51 14.37 9.41
N ASP A 149 -15.71 13.82 9.20
CA ASP A 149 -16.63 13.47 10.28
C ASP A 149 -16.19 12.17 10.99
N PRO A 150 -15.77 12.21 12.27
CA PRO A 150 -15.34 11.04 13.01
C PRO A 150 -16.47 10.04 13.32
N SER A 151 -17.73 10.43 13.16
CA SER A 151 -18.89 9.56 13.42
C SER A 151 -19.29 8.72 12.20
N SER A 152 -18.66 8.94 11.04
CA SER A 152 -19.08 8.36 9.77
C SER A 152 -17.91 7.77 9.00
N CYS A 153 -17.87 6.45 8.89
CA CYS A 153 -16.85 5.72 8.13
C CYS A 153 -17.42 5.19 6.79
N ASN A 154 -16.92 5.73 5.68
CA ASN A 154 -17.17 5.23 4.34
C ASN A 154 -16.21 4.07 4.03
N ARG A 155 -16.73 3.00 3.40
CA ARG A 155 -15.98 1.77 3.09
C ARG A 155 -16.16 1.42 1.61
N PHE A 156 -15.04 1.31 0.89
CA PHE A 156 -15.05 0.99 -0.53
C PHE A 156 -14.12 -0.20 -0.81
N THR A 157 -14.54 -1.07 -1.73
CA THR A 157 -13.75 -2.20 -2.20
C THR A 157 -13.82 -2.24 -3.72
N PHE A 158 -12.67 -2.44 -4.36
CA PHE A 158 -12.49 -2.52 -5.80
C PHE A 158 -11.82 -3.85 -6.13
N ALA A 159 -12.48 -4.70 -6.93
CA ALA A 159 -11.97 -6.02 -7.29
C ALA A 159 -11.58 -6.08 -8.77
N TYR A 160 -10.43 -6.68 -9.05
CA TYR A 160 -9.85 -6.79 -10.38
C TYR A 160 -9.50 -8.24 -10.68
N THR A 161 -10.29 -8.86 -11.56
CA THR A 161 -10.07 -10.22 -12.06
C THR A 161 -9.31 -10.18 -13.38
N ASN A 162 -8.39 -11.12 -13.58
CA ASN A 162 -7.57 -11.23 -14.80
C ASN A 162 -6.94 -9.89 -15.24
N PRO A 163 -6.15 -9.24 -14.37
CA PRO A 163 -5.58 -7.93 -14.66
C PRO A 163 -4.71 -7.98 -15.93
N LYS A 164 -4.80 -6.92 -16.72
CA LYS A 164 -4.09 -6.80 -17.99
C LYS A 164 -2.61 -6.56 -17.76
N ALA A 165 -1.79 -7.13 -18.64
CA ALA A 165 -0.34 -6.96 -18.59
C ALA A 165 0.03 -5.48 -18.77
N GLY A 166 1.00 -5.01 -17.98
CA GLY A 166 1.49 -3.63 -18.02
C GLY A 166 0.59 -2.61 -17.32
N GLU A 167 -0.48 -3.05 -16.66
CA GLU A 167 -1.42 -2.18 -15.96
C GLU A 167 -1.49 -2.49 -14.45
N GLY A 168 -1.63 -1.42 -13.66
CA GLY A 168 -1.87 -1.49 -12.23
C GLY A 168 -2.91 -0.49 -11.75
N ARG A 169 -3.24 -0.59 -10.47
CA ARG A 169 -4.15 0.30 -9.76
C ARG A 169 -3.41 0.90 -8.59
N PHE A 170 -3.38 2.22 -8.57
CA PHE A 170 -2.75 3.01 -7.52
C PHE A 170 -3.83 3.58 -6.59
N ILE A 171 -3.70 3.28 -5.30
CA ILE A 171 -4.51 3.87 -4.24
C ILE A 171 -3.59 4.46 -3.18
N HIS A 172 -3.96 5.60 -2.62
CA HIS A 172 -3.17 6.28 -1.59
C HIS A 172 -4.06 6.90 -0.52
N THR A 173 -3.45 7.43 0.55
CA THR A 173 -4.21 7.96 1.69
C THR A 173 -4.74 9.37 1.45
N TYR A 174 -3.99 10.25 0.78
CA TYR A 174 -4.33 11.67 0.69
C TYR A 174 -4.26 12.25 -0.73
N MET A 175 -5.14 13.19 -1.05
CA MET A 175 -5.14 13.90 -2.33
C MET A 175 -4.00 14.94 -2.45
N GLY A 176 -3.36 15.35 -1.35
CA GLY A 176 -2.27 16.32 -1.37
C GLY A 176 -1.87 16.85 0.01
N ASP A 177 -1.02 17.88 0.02
CA ASP A 177 -0.37 18.43 1.23
C ASP A 177 -1.23 19.46 2.00
N GLY A 178 -2.46 19.08 2.35
CA GLY A 178 -3.41 19.94 3.08
C GLY A 178 -3.21 19.99 4.61
N ASN A 179 -4.10 20.73 5.28
CA ASN A 179 -4.22 20.77 6.74
C ASN A 179 -5.68 21.07 7.18
N PRO A 180 -6.48 20.07 7.63
CA PRO A 180 -6.14 18.64 7.73
C PRO A 180 -5.86 18.02 6.35
N LEU A 181 -5.24 16.83 6.34
CA LEU A 181 -4.89 16.15 5.09
C LEU A 181 -6.16 15.66 4.36
N PRO A 182 -6.40 16.07 3.10
CA PRO A 182 -7.59 15.66 2.36
C PRO A 182 -7.51 14.17 2.01
N SER A 183 -8.47 13.38 2.47
CA SER A 183 -8.55 11.93 2.17
C SER A 183 -8.68 11.66 0.68
N PHE A 184 -8.11 10.55 0.20
CA PHE A 184 -8.25 10.11 -1.19
C PHE A 184 -9.71 10.01 -1.65
N GLU A 185 -9.97 10.38 -2.92
CA GLU A 185 -11.30 10.39 -3.53
C GLU A 185 -11.31 9.65 -4.88
N GLY A 186 -12.44 9.01 -5.18
CA GLY A 186 -12.64 8.31 -6.45
C GLY A 186 -12.21 6.84 -6.43
N GLU A 187 -12.11 6.28 -7.62
CA GLU A 187 -11.63 4.92 -7.87
C GLU A 187 -10.09 4.89 -7.93
N PRO A 188 -9.43 3.75 -7.62
CA PRO A 188 -7.99 3.61 -7.77
C PRO A 188 -7.50 3.95 -9.19
N THR A 189 -6.51 4.83 -9.28
CA THR A 189 -5.99 5.36 -10.54
C THR A 189 -5.36 4.25 -11.39
N GLN A 190 -5.72 4.18 -12.67
CA GLN A 190 -5.08 3.26 -13.61
C GLN A 190 -3.67 3.73 -13.97
N VAL A 191 -2.65 2.94 -13.63
CA VAL A 191 -1.25 3.31 -13.86
C VAL A 191 -0.53 2.27 -14.71
N ASP A 192 0.54 2.71 -15.37
CA ASP A 192 1.47 1.81 -16.08
C ASP A 192 2.38 1.04 -15.11
N ILE A 193 2.72 -0.19 -15.50
CA ILE A 193 3.75 -1.02 -14.85
C ILE A 193 4.80 -1.33 -15.91
N VAL A 194 5.97 -0.69 -15.79
CA VAL A 194 7.01 -0.72 -16.82
C VAL A 194 8.33 -1.16 -16.21
N GLY A 195 9.06 -2.02 -16.94
CA GLY A 195 10.37 -2.52 -16.54
C GLY A 195 10.30 -3.75 -15.63
N ASP A 196 11.48 -4.28 -15.34
CA ASP A 196 11.69 -5.29 -14.31
C ASP A 196 11.58 -4.68 -12.90
N ILE A 197 11.79 -5.50 -11.87
CA ILE A 197 11.65 -5.07 -10.48
C ILE A 197 12.60 -3.91 -10.14
N ASP A 198 13.81 -3.90 -10.68
CA ASP A 198 14.83 -2.90 -10.35
C ASP A 198 14.47 -1.55 -11.00
N ALA A 199 14.17 -1.55 -12.31
CA ALA A 199 13.72 -0.36 -13.02
C ALA A 199 12.42 0.21 -12.45
N PHE A 200 11.47 -0.65 -12.05
CA PHE A 200 10.22 -0.21 -11.42
C PHE A 200 10.46 0.37 -10.03
N THR A 201 11.32 -0.27 -9.21
CA THR A 201 11.71 0.24 -7.89
C THR A 201 12.32 1.63 -8.00
N ASP A 202 13.28 1.82 -8.92
CA ASP A 202 13.92 3.11 -9.15
C ASP A 202 12.92 4.15 -9.64
N THR A 203 12.03 3.78 -10.56
CA THR A 203 11.00 4.68 -11.09
C THR A 203 10.09 5.18 -9.97
N VAL A 204 9.59 4.29 -9.11
CA VAL A 204 8.73 4.67 -7.99
C VAL A 204 9.52 5.54 -7.00
N TRP A 205 10.68 5.09 -6.54
CA TRP A 205 11.47 5.79 -5.51
C TRP A 205 11.88 7.21 -5.94
N ASN A 206 12.31 7.38 -7.19
CA ASN A 206 12.74 8.66 -7.74
C ASN A 206 11.55 9.57 -8.13
N SER A 207 10.32 9.05 -8.11
CA SER A 207 9.12 9.84 -8.35
C SER A 207 8.45 10.32 -7.06
N LEU A 208 8.77 9.72 -5.91
CA LEU A 208 8.33 10.23 -4.61
C LEU A 208 9.03 11.54 -4.28
N ASN A 209 8.30 12.46 -3.63
CA ASN A 209 8.88 13.72 -3.17
C ASN A 209 10.08 13.46 -2.23
N GLU A 210 11.22 14.09 -2.54
CA GLU A 210 12.50 13.85 -1.86
C GLU A 210 12.42 14.13 -0.36
N ASP A 211 11.77 15.21 0.05
CA ASP A 211 11.67 15.61 1.46
C ASP A 211 10.76 14.68 2.28
N ASN A 212 9.78 14.08 1.61
CA ASN A 212 8.72 13.33 2.26
C ASN A 212 8.86 11.82 2.15
N LYS A 213 9.61 11.26 1.20
CA LYS A 213 9.80 9.80 1.08
C LYS A 213 10.50 9.21 2.30
N VAL A 214 10.04 8.03 2.73
CA VAL A 214 10.56 7.34 3.92
C VAL A 214 11.05 5.95 3.56
N SER A 215 10.15 5.12 3.05
CA SER A 215 10.46 3.74 2.67
C SER A 215 9.61 3.28 1.50
N LEU A 216 10.15 2.37 0.70
CA LEU A 216 9.51 1.70 -0.42
C LEU A 216 9.77 0.20 -0.34
N PHE A 217 8.72 -0.57 -0.58
CA PHE A 217 8.76 -2.01 -0.80
C PHE A 217 8.20 -2.31 -2.19
N VAL A 218 8.89 -3.14 -2.95
CA VAL A 218 8.42 -3.66 -4.25
C VAL A 218 8.54 -5.16 -4.25
N ARG A 219 7.54 -5.86 -4.81
CA ARG A 219 7.56 -7.32 -4.98
C ARG A 219 7.00 -7.72 -6.33
N TYR A 220 7.69 -8.68 -6.96
CA TYR A 220 7.26 -9.37 -8.16
C TYR A 220 7.07 -10.85 -7.80
N ILE A 221 5.86 -11.37 -8.01
CA ILE A 221 5.50 -12.77 -7.77
C ILE A 221 5.24 -13.41 -9.12
N ASP A 222 6.03 -14.41 -9.48
CA ASP A 222 5.84 -15.22 -10.68
C ASP A 222 4.48 -15.92 -10.60
N ILE A 223 3.59 -15.65 -11.55
CA ILE A 223 2.20 -16.08 -11.49
C ILE A 223 2.05 -17.60 -11.66
N GLU A 224 2.97 -18.23 -12.39
CA GLU A 224 2.94 -19.67 -12.64
C GLU A 224 3.44 -20.46 -11.43
N THR A 225 4.53 -20.01 -10.82
CA THR A 225 5.25 -20.76 -9.79
C THR A 225 4.98 -20.29 -8.37
N GLY A 226 4.50 -19.05 -8.18
CA GLY A 226 4.37 -18.40 -6.88
C GLY A 226 5.71 -17.94 -6.27
N ALA A 227 6.83 -18.18 -6.94
CA ALA A 227 8.13 -17.67 -6.50
C ALA A 227 8.16 -16.14 -6.56
N PHE A 228 8.85 -15.49 -5.64
CA PHE A 228 8.89 -14.03 -5.60
C PHE A 228 10.29 -13.49 -5.36
N GLU A 229 10.49 -12.26 -5.78
CA GLU A 229 11.60 -11.41 -5.39
C GLU A 229 11.09 -10.09 -4.83
N SER A 230 11.91 -9.40 -4.03
CA SER A 230 11.52 -8.14 -3.40
C SER A 230 12.67 -7.15 -3.35
N ARG A 231 12.33 -5.87 -3.24
CA ARG A 231 13.24 -4.77 -2.97
C ARG A 231 12.70 -3.95 -1.82
N ILE A 232 13.58 -3.56 -0.90
CA ILE A 232 13.30 -2.61 0.17
C ILE A 232 14.26 -1.45 0.01
N VAL A 233 13.72 -0.23 -0.06
CA VAL A 233 14.50 1.01 -0.08
C VAL A 233 14.06 1.83 1.13
N ASN A 234 15.01 2.18 1.99
CA ASN A 234 14.78 3.06 3.12
C ASN A 234 15.62 4.33 2.94
N LYS A 235 15.03 5.49 3.23
CA LYS A 235 15.76 6.77 3.23
C LYS A 235 16.80 6.83 4.36
N ASN A 236 16.45 6.27 5.51
CA ASN A 236 17.35 6.12 6.65
C ASN A 236 17.80 4.65 6.72
N GLN A 237 19.07 4.39 7.03
CA GLN A 237 19.66 3.05 7.16
C GLN A 237 20.48 2.96 8.44
#